data_AF-A0A1M5B4E9-F1
#
_entry.id   AF-A0A1M5B4E9-F1
#
_cell.length_a   1.000
_cell.length_b   1.000
_cell.length_c   1.000
_cell.angle_alpha   90.00
_cell.angle_beta   90.00
_cell.angle_gamma   90.00
#
_symmetry.space_group_name_H-M   'P 1'
#
loop_
_entity.id
_entity.type
_entity.pdbx_description
1 polymer ?
#
loop_
_entity_poly.entity_id
_entity_poly.type
_entity_poly.pdbx_seq_one_letter_code
_entity_poly.pdbx_strand_id
1 'polypeptide(L)'
;MSRVHPALLPHLRRAKDLADRCYAEPLDLAAFAAAAGCSRHHFLRCFQAAYGETPGRYLTRRRIERARDLLRHTNLSVTEICHLVGFSSLGSFSARFSGLVGISPSRYREEATRSGPAPIPGCFVLMWTRPHDNSSIAEKRTAPARSYGRPVDHEEREGT
;
A
#
# COMPACT_ATOMS: atom_id res chain seq x y z
N MET A 1 15.83 -22.17 22.51
CA MET A 1 14.81 -21.63 21.57
C MET A 1 13.63 -21.14 22.39
N SER A 2 13.38 -19.83 22.49
CA SER A 2 12.20 -19.31 23.21
C SER A 2 10.94 -19.73 22.47
N ARG A 3 10.17 -20.68 23.04
CA ARG A 3 8.82 -20.96 22.57
C ARG A 3 7.96 -19.73 22.84
N VAL A 4 7.35 -19.17 21.80
CA VAL A 4 6.38 -18.09 21.95
C VAL A 4 5.09 -18.68 22.51
N HIS A 5 4.55 -18.07 23.56
CA HIS A 5 3.30 -18.54 24.17
C HIS A 5 2.13 -18.37 23.18
N PRO A 6 1.26 -19.38 22.97
CA PRO A 6 0.18 -19.31 21.98
C PRO A 6 -0.75 -18.10 22.16
N ALA A 7 -1.02 -17.69 23.41
CA ALA A 7 -1.86 -16.52 23.69
C ALA A 7 -1.26 -15.19 23.19
N LEU A 8 0.04 -15.13 22.91
CA LEU A 8 0.71 -13.93 22.38
C LEU A 8 0.60 -13.82 20.85
N LEU A 9 0.28 -14.90 20.14
CA LEU A 9 0.24 -14.91 18.67
C LEU A 9 -0.76 -13.92 18.07
N PRO A 10 -1.99 -13.72 18.61
CA PRO A 10 -2.90 -12.71 18.09
C PRO A 10 -2.33 -11.29 18.19
N HIS A 11 -1.58 -11.00 19.25
CA HIS A 11 -0.94 -9.70 19.47
C HIS A 11 0.18 -9.44 18.47
N LEU A 12 1.04 -10.44 18.24
CA LEU A 12 2.10 -10.37 17.24
C LEU A 12 1.52 -10.25 15.81
N ARG A 13 0.40 -10.94 15.54
CA ARG A 13 -0.32 -10.82 14.27
C ARG A 13 -0.82 -9.40 14.04
N ARG A 14 -1.40 -8.73 15.05
CA ARG A 14 -1.83 -7.32 14.90
C ARG A 14 -0.69 -6.39 14.48
N ALA A 15 0.49 -6.56 15.08
CA ALA A 15 1.67 -5.77 14.71
C ALA A 15 2.16 -6.09 13.28
N LYS A 16 2.11 -7.36 12.87
CA LYS A 16 2.39 -7.76 11.49
C LYS A 16 1.38 -7.16 10.50
N ASP A 17 0.09 -7.20 10.84
CA ASP A 17 -0.97 -6.63 10.01
C ASP A 17 -0.84 -5.12 9.87
N LEU A 18 -0.38 -4.43 10.93
CA LEU A 18 0.00 -3.02 10.85
C LEU A 18 1.14 -2.81 9.84
N ALA A 19 2.21 -3.62 9.90
CA ALA A 19 3.30 -3.55 8.93
C ALA A 19 2.81 -3.78 7.49
N ASP A 20 1.86 -4.69 7.30
CA ASP A 20 1.34 -5.05 5.98
C ASP A 20 0.41 -3.98 5.38
N ARG A 21 -0.37 -3.27 6.22
CA ARG A 21 -1.29 -2.21 5.77
C ARG A 21 -0.60 -0.85 5.63
N CYS A 22 0.29 -0.53 6.56
CA CYS A 22 0.92 0.79 6.69
C CYS A 22 2.40 0.76 6.30
N TYR A 23 2.81 -0.13 5.39
CA TYR A 23 4.24 -0.33 5.07
C TYR A 23 4.95 0.94 4.62
N ALA A 24 4.24 1.88 3.97
CA ALA A 24 4.81 3.13 3.46
C ALA A 24 5.04 4.18 4.56
N GLU A 25 4.39 4.03 5.71
CA GLU A 25 4.50 4.97 6.83
C GLU A 25 5.83 4.81 7.58
N PRO A 26 6.31 5.85 8.28
CA PRO A 26 7.50 5.79 9.11
C PRO A 26 7.24 4.99 10.41
N LEU A 27 7.01 3.68 10.27
CA LEU A 27 6.79 2.77 11.39
C LEU A 27 8.10 2.46 12.12
N ASP A 28 8.10 2.66 13.43
CA ASP A 28 9.21 2.33 14.30
C ASP A 28 8.88 1.14 15.23
N LEU A 29 9.87 0.70 16.01
CA LEU A 29 9.68 -0.41 16.96
C LEU A 29 8.64 -0.08 18.04
N ALA A 30 8.46 1.20 18.39
CA ALA A 30 7.49 1.62 19.38
C ALA A 30 6.06 1.43 18.86
N ALA A 31 5.78 1.80 17.63
CA ALA A 31 4.49 1.60 16.97
C ALA A 31 4.11 0.12 16.91
N PHE A 32 5.04 -0.76 16.53
CA PHE A 32 4.78 -2.19 16.51
C PHE A 32 4.52 -2.78 17.90
N ALA A 33 5.31 -2.38 18.90
CA ALA A 33 5.16 -2.86 20.27
C ALA A 33 3.81 -2.39 20.88
N ALA A 34 3.41 -1.15 20.59
CA ALA A 34 2.12 -0.60 20.98
C ALA A 34 0.95 -1.37 20.34
N ALA A 35 1.03 -1.68 19.04
CA ALA A 35 0.02 -2.48 18.35
C ALA A 35 -0.12 -3.91 18.93
N ALA A 36 0.97 -4.47 19.43
CA ALA A 36 0.98 -5.76 20.13
C ALA A 36 0.57 -5.65 21.61
N GLY A 37 0.58 -4.47 22.22
CA GLY A 37 0.29 -4.27 23.65
C GLY A 37 1.39 -4.82 24.57
N CYS A 38 2.65 -4.75 24.16
CA CYS A 38 3.78 -5.21 24.98
C CYS A 38 4.99 -4.26 24.91
N SER A 39 5.98 -4.46 25.78
CA SER A 39 7.20 -3.64 25.78
C SER A 39 8.04 -3.89 24.52
N ARG A 40 8.82 -2.88 24.08
CA ARG A 40 9.66 -2.97 22.87
C ARG A 40 10.62 -4.17 22.87
N HIS A 41 11.26 -4.43 24.00
CA HIS A 41 12.20 -5.55 24.16
C HIS A 41 11.49 -6.91 24.08
N HIS A 42 10.36 -7.05 24.79
CA HIS A 42 9.58 -8.28 24.75
C HIS A 42 9.02 -8.54 23.34
N PHE A 43 8.47 -7.49 22.72
CA PHE A 43 7.97 -7.53 21.35
C PHE A 43 9.05 -8.01 20.37
N LEU A 44 10.22 -7.38 20.36
CA LEU A 44 11.31 -7.72 19.43
C LEU A 44 11.68 -9.21 19.52
N ARG A 45 11.87 -9.71 20.74
CA ARG A 45 12.21 -11.12 20.99
C ARG A 45 11.10 -12.07 20.54
N CYS A 46 9.86 -11.78 20.91
CA CYS A 46 8.71 -12.63 20.61
C CYS A 46 8.37 -12.62 19.11
N PHE A 47 8.46 -11.47 18.46
CA PHE A 47 8.25 -11.33 17.02
C PHE A 47 9.30 -12.13 16.24
N GLN A 48 10.59 -11.98 16.59
CA GLN A 48 11.65 -12.75 15.94
C GLN A 48 11.53 -14.25 16.19
N ALA A 49 11.14 -14.66 17.39
CA ALA A 49 10.91 -16.08 17.69
C ALA A 49 9.69 -16.65 16.94
N ALA A 50 8.66 -15.84 16.68
CA ALA A 50 7.46 -16.25 15.96
C ALA A 50 7.63 -16.26 14.42
N TYR A 51 8.33 -15.28 13.87
CA TYR A 51 8.40 -15.05 12.41
C TYR A 51 9.79 -15.25 11.80
N GLY A 52 10.81 -15.55 12.61
CA GLY A 52 12.17 -15.82 12.14
C GLY A 52 12.99 -14.58 11.77
N GLU A 53 12.39 -13.39 11.78
CA GLU A 53 13.07 -12.13 11.47
C GLU A 53 12.63 -10.98 12.39
N THR A 54 13.43 -9.93 12.48
CA THR A 54 13.06 -8.75 13.27
C THR A 54 11.96 -7.94 12.58
N PRO A 55 11.14 -7.17 13.31
CA PRO A 55 10.08 -6.33 12.74
C PRO A 55 10.58 -5.36 11.65
N GLY A 56 11.76 -4.76 11.85
CA GLY A 56 12.36 -3.86 10.85
C GLY A 56 12.80 -4.58 9.57
N ARG A 57 13.31 -5.81 9.68
CA ARG A 57 13.65 -6.64 8.51
C ARG A 57 12.39 -7.06 7.76
N TYR A 58 11.36 -7.48 8.49
CA TYR A 58 10.04 -7.78 7.93
C TYR A 58 9.49 -6.58 7.16
N LEU A 59 9.43 -5.39 7.78
CA LEU A 59 8.94 -4.16 7.13
C LEU A 59 9.73 -3.85 5.86
N THR A 60 11.07 -3.92 5.92
CA THR A 60 11.94 -3.69 4.75
C THR A 60 11.60 -4.66 3.62
N ARG A 61 11.46 -5.95 3.94
CA ARG A 61 11.09 -6.98 2.95
C ARG A 61 9.73 -6.69 2.32
N ARG A 62 8.72 -6.32 3.12
CA ARG A 62 7.39 -5.94 2.61
C ARG A 62 7.44 -4.73 1.68
N ARG A 63 8.22 -3.70 2.02
CA ARG A 63 8.42 -2.53 1.15
C ARG A 63 9.06 -2.93 -0.19
N ILE A 64 10.07 -3.81 -0.17
CA ILE A 64 10.71 -4.31 -1.40
C ILE A 64 9.76 -5.18 -2.23
N GLU A 65 8.96 -6.03 -1.61
CA GLU A 65 7.92 -6.80 -2.31
C GLU A 65 6.95 -5.87 -3.05
N ARG A 66 6.49 -4.80 -2.41
CA ARG A 66 5.65 -3.78 -3.07
C ARG A 66 6.37 -2.99 -4.15
N ALA A 67 7.65 -2.68 -3.94
CA ALA A 67 8.45 -2.03 -4.98
C ALA A 67 8.56 -2.93 -6.22
N ARG A 68 8.74 -4.24 -6.07
CA ARG A 68 8.75 -5.18 -7.20
C ARG A 68 7.43 -5.16 -7.95
N ASP A 69 6.30 -5.19 -7.25
CA ASP A 69 4.97 -5.11 -7.87
C ASP A 69 4.83 -3.82 -8.70
N LEU A 70 5.18 -2.68 -8.11
CA LEU A 70 5.12 -1.39 -8.79
C LEU A 70 6.06 -1.30 -10.01
N LEU A 71 7.27 -1.85 -9.91
CA LEU A 71 8.23 -1.87 -11.01
C LEU A 71 7.74 -2.69 -12.20
N ARG A 72 6.98 -3.76 -11.97
CA ARG A 72 6.45 -4.62 -13.06
C ARG A 72 5.21 -4.04 -13.71
N HIS A 73 4.37 -3.39 -12.91
CA HIS A 73 3.00 -3.09 -13.33
C HIS A 73 2.76 -1.61 -13.59
N THR A 74 3.72 -0.72 -13.37
CA THR A 74 3.50 0.73 -13.45
C THR A 74 4.59 1.44 -14.25
N ASN A 75 4.29 2.64 -14.75
CA ASN A 75 5.27 3.50 -15.43
C ASN A 75 5.91 4.56 -14.48
N LEU A 76 5.68 4.49 -13.16
CA LEU A 76 6.31 5.38 -12.18
C LEU A 76 7.83 5.24 -12.23
N SER A 77 8.62 6.29 -12.08
CA SER A 77 10.09 6.23 -11.99
C SER A 77 10.57 5.45 -10.76
N VAL A 78 11.83 5.00 -10.78
CA VAL A 78 12.44 4.30 -9.63
C VAL A 78 12.45 5.20 -8.38
N THR A 79 12.68 6.50 -8.56
CA THR A 79 12.66 7.50 -7.48
C THR A 79 11.27 7.66 -6.88
N GLU A 80 10.21 7.73 -7.71
CA GLU A 80 8.83 7.79 -7.22
C GLU A 80 8.47 6.53 -6.43
N ILE A 81 8.83 5.35 -6.95
CA ILE A 81 8.59 4.07 -6.25
C ILE A 81 9.33 4.02 -4.90
N CYS A 82 10.58 4.50 -4.86
CA CYS A 82 11.37 4.57 -3.62
C CYS A 82 10.61 5.31 -2.51
N HIS A 83 10.09 6.50 -2.82
CA HIS A 83 9.34 7.29 -1.84
C HIS A 83 7.95 6.68 -1.56
N LEU A 84 7.27 6.17 -2.58
CA LEU A 84 5.94 5.56 -2.44
C LEU A 84 5.94 4.33 -1.52
N VAL A 85 7.03 3.55 -1.52
CA VAL A 85 7.18 2.39 -0.62
C VAL A 85 7.81 2.76 0.73
N GLY A 86 7.99 4.05 1.04
CA GLY A 86 8.41 4.53 2.36
C GLY A 86 9.91 4.60 2.60
N PHE A 87 10.75 4.59 1.56
CA PHE A 87 12.19 4.89 1.70
C PHE A 87 12.45 6.40 1.61
N SER A 88 13.34 6.89 2.47
CA SER A 88 13.75 8.30 2.50
C SER A 88 14.83 8.65 1.47
N SER A 89 15.55 7.66 0.94
CA SER A 89 16.63 7.90 -0.02
C SER A 89 16.76 6.78 -1.06
N LEU A 90 17.04 7.18 -2.30
CA LEU A 90 17.23 6.27 -3.44
C LEU A 90 18.41 5.31 -3.25
N GLY A 91 19.50 5.77 -2.63
CA GLY A 91 20.67 4.93 -2.35
C GLY A 91 20.35 3.79 -1.39
N SER A 92 19.64 4.10 -0.29
CA SER A 92 19.22 3.09 0.69
C SER A 92 18.23 2.10 0.09
N PHE A 93 17.28 2.59 -0.69
CA PHE A 93 16.34 1.75 -1.43
C PHE A 93 17.05 0.81 -2.39
N SER A 94 17.93 1.34 -3.25
CA SER A 94 18.62 0.57 -4.28
C SER A 94 19.50 -0.53 -3.68
N ALA A 95 20.25 -0.23 -2.61
CA ALA A 95 21.06 -1.23 -1.92
C ALA A 95 20.20 -2.34 -1.30
N ARG A 96 19.09 -2.00 -0.63
CA ARG A 96 18.18 -2.98 -0.02
C ARG A 96 17.45 -3.81 -1.06
N PHE A 97 17.02 -3.19 -2.15
CA PHE A 97 16.38 -3.87 -3.27
C PHE A 97 17.32 -4.90 -3.88
N SER A 98 18.53 -4.48 -4.30
CA SER A 98 19.51 -5.37 -4.91
C SER A 98 19.93 -6.49 -3.96
N GLY A 99 20.10 -6.20 -2.66
CA GLY A 99 20.43 -7.21 -1.66
C GLY A 99 19.35 -8.28 -1.44
N LEU A 100 18.08 -7.96 -1.68
CA LEU A 100 16.96 -8.91 -1.52
C LEU A 100 16.51 -9.56 -2.84
N VAL A 101 16.69 -8.87 -3.98
CA VAL A 101 16.21 -9.30 -5.31
C VAL A 101 17.33 -9.87 -6.17
N GLY A 102 18.59 -9.49 -5.92
CA GLY A 102 19.77 -9.93 -6.66
C GLY A 102 20.16 -9.04 -7.84
N ILE A 103 19.27 -8.15 -8.29
CA ILE A 103 19.53 -7.19 -9.38
C ILE A 103 18.99 -5.79 -9.03
N SER A 104 19.46 -4.77 -9.76
CA SER A 104 19.05 -3.38 -9.53
C SER A 104 17.58 -3.14 -9.89
N PRO A 105 16.91 -2.13 -9.28
CA PRO A 105 15.52 -1.79 -9.59
C PRO A 105 15.27 -1.49 -11.08
N SER A 106 16.19 -0.77 -11.74
CA SER A 106 16.07 -0.42 -13.16
C SER A 106 16.14 -1.67 -14.05
N ARG A 107 17.13 -2.54 -13.81
CA ARG A 107 17.27 -3.80 -14.53
C ARG A 107 16.07 -4.71 -14.31
N TYR A 108 15.56 -4.78 -13.08
CA TYR A 108 14.36 -5.55 -12.75
C TYR A 108 13.14 -5.11 -13.57
N ARG A 109 12.96 -3.79 -13.78
CA ARG A 109 11.91 -3.24 -14.64
C ARG A 109 12.13 -3.62 -16.10
N GLU A 110 13.33 -3.44 -16.62
CA GLU A 110 13.64 -3.77 -18.02
C GLU A 110 13.34 -5.25 -18.34
N GLU A 111 13.68 -6.16 -17.43
CA GLU A 111 13.37 -7.58 -17.55
C GLU A 111 11.85 -7.85 -17.49
N ALA A 112 11.12 -7.15 -16.61
CA ALA A 112 9.68 -7.28 -16.49
C ALA A 112 8.93 -6.79 -17.74
N THR A 113 9.30 -5.62 -18.29
CA THR A 113 8.65 -5.04 -19.47
C THR A 113 8.87 -5.89 -20.72
N ARG A 114 10.03 -6.56 -20.84
CA ARG A 114 10.31 -7.47 -21.97
C ARG A 114 9.44 -8.72 -21.98
N SER A 115 8.95 -9.16 -20.82
CA SER A 115 8.30 -10.47 -20.66
C SER A 115 6.83 -10.37 -20.22
N GLY A 116 6.28 -9.16 -20.08
CA GLY A 116 5.00 -8.91 -19.42
C GLY A 116 4.03 -8.05 -20.23
N PRO A 117 2.76 -7.96 -19.78
CA PRO A 117 1.77 -7.06 -20.37
C PRO A 117 2.18 -5.59 -20.19
N ALA A 118 1.63 -4.71 -21.02
CA ALA A 118 1.90 -3.27 -20.97
C ALA A 118 1.66 -2.69 -19.55
N PRO A 119 2.53 -1.79 -19.06
CA PRO A 119 2.43 -1.25 -17.71
C PRO A 119 1.21 -0.33 -17.55
N ILE A 120 0.60 -0.36 -16.37
CA ILE A 120 -0.50 0.53 -15.96
C ILE A 120 0.06 1.96 -15.82
N PRO A 121 -0.60 2.99 -16.38
CA PRO A 121 -0.16 4.36 -16.20
C PRO A 121 -0.21 4.81 -14.74
N GLY A 122 0.80 5.56 -14.30
CA GLY A 122 1.04 5.93 -12.91
C GLY A 122 -0.05 6.80 -12.31
N CYS A 123 -0.76 7.58 -13.14
CA CYS A 123 -1.95 8.32 -12.70
C CYS A 123 -3.06 7.40 -12.18
N PHE A 124 -3.26 6.22 -12.77
CA PHE A 124 -4.22 5.24 -12.26
C PHE A 124 -3.74 4.64 -10.94
N VAL A 125 -2.46 4.31 -10.84
CA VAL A 125 -1.89 3.78 -9.59
C VAL A 125 -2.06 4.79 -8.48
N LEU A 126 -1.64 6.04 -8.68
CA LEU A 126 -1.75 7.11 -7.68
C LEU A 126 -3.20 7.42 -7.29
N MET A 127 -4.14 7.32 -8.22
CA MET A 127 -5.58 7.50 -7.94
C MET A 127 -6.13 6.38 -7.06
N TRP A 128 -5.70 5.14 -7.27
CA TRP A 128 -6.21 3.96 -6.58
C TRP A 128 -5.45 3.61 -5.29
N THR A 129 -4.16 3.97 -5.20
CA THR A 129 -3.32 3.77 -4.01
C THR A 129 -3.23 5.01 -3.13
N ARG A 130 -3.94 6.10 -3.48
CA ARG A 130 -4.05 7.29 -2.63
C ARG A 130 -4.64 6.84 -1.28
N PRO A 131 -4.01 7.17 -0.13
CA PRO A 131 -4.65 6.97 1.16
C PRO A 131 -5.96 7.75 1.14
N HIS A 132 -7.10 7.05 1.13
CA HIS A 132 -8.39 7.67 1.37
C HIS A 132 -8.38 8.10 2.84
N ASP A 133 -7.99 9.35 3.09
CA ASP A 133 -8.38 10.01 4.33
C ASP A 133 -9.91 10.07 4.32
N ASN A 134 -10.52 9.42 5.29
CA ASN A 134 -11.97 9.29 5.45
C ASN A 134 -12.63 10.64 5.82
N SER A 135 -11.91 11.76 5.68
CA SER A 135 -12.28 13.11 6.13
C SER A 135 -12.85 14.01 5.03
N SER A 136 -12.88 13.60 3.75
CA SER A 136 -13.20 14.51 2.64
C SER A 136 -14.56 14.31 1.96
N ILE A 137 -15.56 13.72 2.65
CA ILE A 137 -16.97 13.80 2.25
C ILE A 137 -17.82 14.41 3.36
N ALA A 138 -17.62 15.70 3.58
CA ALA A 138 -18.65 16.66 3.97
C ALA A 138 -18.30 17.90 3.14
N GLU A 139 -18.98 18.24 2.06
CA GLU A 139 -20.30 18.84 2.09
C GLU A 139 -20.77 19.01 0.65
N LYS A 140 -21.89 18.38 0.29
CA LYS A 140 -22.81 18.99 -0.66
C LYS A 140 -24.20 18.62 -0.20
N ARG A 141 -24.72 19.39 0.76
CA ARG A 141 -26.15 19.37 1.10
C ARG A 141 -26.93 19.55 -0.20
N THR A 142 -27.78 18.58 -0.49
CA THR A 142 -28.80 18.60 -1.53
C THR A 142 -29.50 19.96 -1.56
N ALA A 143 -29.28 20.74 -2.61
CA ALA A 143 -30.19 21.81 -2.96
C ALA A 143 -31.47 21.17 -3.53
N PRO A 144 -32.67 21.61 -3.15
CA PRO A 144 -33.90 21.01 -3.66
C PRO A 144 -34.02 21.21 -5.17
N ALA A 145 -34.52 20.18 -5.84
CA ALA A 145 -34.70 20.12 -7.28
C ALA A 145 -35.55 21.30 -7.79
N ARG A 146 -34.97 22.14 -8.67
CA ARG A 146 -35.76 22.97 -9.59
C ARG A 146 -36.45 22.02 -10.57
N SER A 147 -37.75 21.90 -10.46
CA SER A 147 -38.60 21.28 -11.47
C SER A 147 -38.55 22.11 -12.75
N TYR A 148 -37.93 21.59 -13.81
CA TYR A 148 -38.22 22.05 -15.16
C TYR A 148 -39.21 21.07 -15.78
N GLY A 149 -40.32 21.63 -16.25
CA GLY A 149 -41.46 20.92 -16.81
C GLY A 149 -41.06 20.02 -17.98
N ARG A 150 -41.74 18.88 -18.05
CA ARG A 150 -41.64 17.92 -19.14
C ARG A 150 -42.38 18.49 -20.37
N PRO A 151 -41.73 18.68 -21.53
CA PRO A 151 -42.47 18.76 -22.79
C PRO A 151 -42.90 17.34 -23.14
N VAL A 152 -44.18 17.16 -23.45
CA VAL A 152 -44.70 15.91 -24.04
C VAL A 152 -44.94 16.24 -25.50
N ASP A 153 -44.12 15.68 -26.37
CA ASP A 153 -44.26 15.82 -27.82
C ASP A 153 -45.31 14.83 -28.35
N HIS A 154 -46.17 15.37 -29.22
CA HIS A 154 -46.93 14.82 -30.35
C HIS A 154 -47.51 13.39 -30.34
N GLU A 155 -48.82 13.30 -30.64
CA GLU A 155 -49.32 12.28 -31.57
C GLU A 155 -50.52 12.79 -32.41
N GLU A 156 -50.59 12.27 -33.64
CA GLU A 156 -51.31 12.76 -34.82
C GLU A 156 -52.80 12.36 -34.92
N ARG A 157 -53.48 12.95 -35.92
CA ARG A 157 -54.56 12.44 -36.80
C ARG A 157 -56.03 12.76 -36.51
N GLU A 158 -56.55 13.61 -37.41
CA GLU A 158 -57.72 13.43 -38.32
C GLU A 158 -59.04 12.84 -37.79
N GLY A 159 -60.14 13.56 -38.06
CA GLY A 159 -61.46 12.92 -38.19
C GLY A 159 -62.69 13.82 -38.05
N THR A 160 -63.19 14.29 -39.20
CA THR A 160 -64.54 14.81 -39.54
C THR A 160 -64.75 16.32 -39.53
#